data_AF-A0A7C6C4Y9-F1
#
_entry.id   AF-A0A7C6C4Y9-F1
#
_cell.length_a   1.000
_cell.length_b   1.000
_cell.length_c   1.000
_cell.angle_alpha   90.00
_cell.angle_beta   90.00
_cell.angle_gamma   90.00
#
_symmetry.space_group_name_H-M   'P 1'
#
loop_
_entity.id
_entity.type
_entity.pdbx_description
1 polymer ?
#
loop_
_entity_poly.entity_id
_entity_poly.type
_entity_poly.pdbx_seq_one_letter_code
_entity_poly.pdbx_strand_id
1 'polypeptide(L)' 'MEDFYKTIEHPAEGYLTEKKSKFISHIVPVKSAEEVKEIVEEHRKKYYDAR' A
#
# COMPACT_ATOMS: atom_id res chain seq x y z
N MET A 1 28.49 12.10 -10.76
CA MET A 1 27.32 11.44 -11.37
C MET A 1 26.41 11.15 -10.19
N GLU A 2 25.28 11.83 -10.07
CA GLU A 2 24.35 11.66 -8.95
C GLU A 2 23.33 10.58 -9.30
N ASP A 3 23.16 9.62 -8.39
CA ASP A 3 22.21 8.53 -8.54
C ASP A 3 20.83 8.96 -8.02
N PHE A 4 19.84 8.94 -8.90
CA PHE A 4 18.45 9.21 -8.57
C PHE A 4 17.62 7.95 -8.77
N TYR A 5 16.75 7.65 -7.81
CA TYR A 5 15.74 6.62 -7.92
C TYR A 5 14.37 7.27 -8.08
N LYS A 6 13.48 6.62 -8.83
CA LYS A 6 12.09 7.05 -8.95
C LYS A 6 11.30 6.46 -7.79
N THR A 7 10.59 7.31 -7.07
CA THR A 7 9.59 6.92 -6.08
C THR A 7 8.23 7.47 -6.49
N ILE A 8 7.17 7.02 -5.82
CA ILE A 8 5.82 7.54 -6.02
C ILE A 8 5.64 8.84 -5.23
N GLU A 9 5.01 9.85 -5.84
CA GLU A 9 4.78 11.15 -5.16
C GLU A 9 3.48 11.14 -4.34
N HIS A 10 2.50 10.35 -4.77
CA HIS A 10 1.19 10.25 -4.12
C HIS A 10 0.85 8.79 -3.83
N PRO A 11 0.10 8.54 -2.74
CA PRO A 11 -0.47 7.23 -2.50
C PRO A 11 -1.49 6.90 -3.61
N ALA A 12 -1.60 5.62 -3.94
CA ALA A 12 -2.60 5.13 -4.87
C ALA A 12 -3.17 3.78 -4.41
N GLU A 13 -4.34 3.46 -4.93
CA GLU A 13 -5.05 2.21 -4.65
C GLU A 13 -5.42 1.51 -5.96
N GLY A 14 -5.32 0.19 -5.96
CA GLY A 14 -5.65 -0.68 -7.07
C GLY A 14 -6.56 -1.79 -6.58
N TYR A 15 -7.61 -2.08 -7.35
CA TYR A 15 -8.53 -3.17 -7.07
C TYR A 15 -8.51 -4.14 -8.23
N LEU A 16 -8.28 -5.42 -7.95
CA LEU A 16 -8.34 -6.49 -8.93
C LEU A 16 -9.31 -7.53 -8.42
N THR A 17 -10.30 -7.89 -9.25
CA THR A 17 -11.24 -8.97 -8.90
C THR A 17 -10.98 -10.13 -9.84
N GLU A 18 -10.50 -11.24 -9.30
CA GLU A 18 -10.18 -12.43 -10.07
C GLU A 18 -10.83 -13.66 -9.44
N LYS A 19 -11.62 -14.40 -10.24
CA LYS A 19 -12.30 -15.65 -9.82
C LYS A 19 -13.05 -15.55 -8.47
N LYS A 20 -13.79 -14.45 -8.25
CA LYS A 20 -14.51 -14.12 -6.99
C LYS A 20 -13.64 -13.70 -5.81
N SER A 21 -12.31 -13.68 -5.95
CA SER A 21 -11.41 -13.09 -4.98
C SER A 21 -11.18 -11.61 -5.31
N LYS A 22 -11.31 -10.75 -4.30
CA LYS A 22 -11.02 -9.32 -4.41
C LYS A 22 -9.64 -9.06 -3.83
N PHE A 23 -8.70 -8.68 -4.69
CA PHE A 23 -7.37 -8.23 -4.33
C PHE A 23 -7.39 -6.71 -4.24
N ILE A 24 -6.87 -6.20 -3.13
CA ILE A 24 -6.79 -4.78 -2.84
C ILE A 24 -5.30 -4.46 -2.70
N SER A 25 -4.79 -3.61 -3.58
CA SER A 25 -3.41 -3.15 -3.59
C SER A 25 -3.39 -1.69 -3.17
N HIS A 26 -2.53 -1.34 -2.21
CA HIS A 26 -2.32 0.03 -1.79
C HIS A 26 -0.82 0.33 -1.91
N ILE A 27 -0.50 1.46 -2.53
CA ILE A 27 0.86 1.99 -2.60
C ILE A 27 0.87 3.31 -1.85
N VAL A 28 1.83 3.49 -0.95
CA VAL A 28 1.97 4.71 -0.16
C VAL A 28 3.44 5.09 -0.13
N PRO A 29 3.82 6.33 -0.50
CA PRO A 29 5.18 6.79 -0.30
C PRO A 29 5.47 6.89 1.18
N VAL A 30 6.51 6.20 1.63
CA VAL A 30 6.96 6.20 3.02
C VAL A 30 8.40 6.65 3.07
N LYS A 31 8.75 7.42 4.11
CA LYS A 31 10.12 7.88 4.33
C LYS A 31 10.79 7.14 5.48
N SER A 32 10.01 6.48 6.33
CA SER A 32 10.48 5.78 7.53
C SER A 32 9.75 4.45 7.75
N ALA A 33 10.43 3.52 8.44
CA ALA A 33 9.85 2.22 8.79
C ALA A 33 8.71 2.30 9.82
N GLU A 34 8.66 3.36 10.61
CA GLU A 34 7.57 3.61 11.57
C GLU A 34 6.25 3.92 10.86
N GLU A 35 6.26 4.80 9.85
CA GLU A 35 5.08 5.13 9.04
C GLU A 35 4.48 3.86 8.40
N VAL A 36 5.34 2.96 7.90
CA VAL A 36 4.90 1.68 7.33
C VAL A 36 4.10 0.86 8.32
N LYS A 37 4.51 0.78 9.59
CA LYS A 37 3.79 -0.01 10.60
C LYS A 37 2.41 0.55 10.88
N GLU A 38 2.29 1.87 11.02
CA GLU A 38 1.00 2.53 11.25
C GLU A 38 0.04 2.31 10.07
N ILE A 39 0.53 2.50 8.84
CA ILE A 39 -0.24 2.30 7.61
C ILE A 39 -0.71 0.85 7.47
N VAL A 40 0.16 -0.13 7.74
CA VAL A 40 -0.21 -1.55 7.68
C VAL A 40 -1.26 -1.90 8.74
N GLU A 41 -1.14 -1.35 9.95
CA GLU A 41 -2.13 -1.58 11.00
C GLU A 41 -3.49 -0.96 10.66
N GLU A 42 -3.51 0.26 10.13
CA GLU A 42 -4.73 0.92 9.66
C GLU A 42 -5.42 0.11 8.55
N HIS A 43 -4.67 -0.33 7.54
CA HIS A 43 -5.21 -1.15 6.45
C HIS A 43 -5.74 -2.49 6.94
N ARG A 44 -5.06 -3.13 7.91
CA ARG A 44 -5.55 -4.38 8.54
C ARG A 44 -6.86 -4.17 9.30
N LYS A 45 -7.02 -3.05 10.01
CA LYS A 45 -8.29 -2.70 10.68
C LYS A 45 -9.40 -2.42 9.65
N LYS A 46 -9.08 -1.69 8.60
CA LYS A 46 -10.01 -1.30 7.53
C LYS A 46 -10.51 -2.50 6.72
N TYR A 47 -9.64 -3.47 6.46
CA TYR A 47 -9.95 -4.70 5.72
C TYR A 47 -9.89 -5.93 6.62
N TYR A 48 -10.51 -5.87 7.80
CA TYR A 48 -10.56 -6.99 8.74
C TYR A 48 -11.17 -8.28 8.12
N ASP A 49 -12.05 -8.14 7.13
CA ASP A 49 -12.70 -9.24 6.42
C ASP A 49 -11.83 -9.86 5.30
N ALA A 50 -10.77 -9.17 4.86
CA ALA A 50 -9.86 -9.70 3.85
C ALA A 50 -9.07 -10.88 4.42
N ARG A 51 -9.10 -12.02 3.72
CA ARG A 51 -8.68 -13.33 4.23
C ARG A 51 -7.72 -14.05 3.31
#